data_AF-L8PJN1-F1
#
_entry.id   AF-L8PJN1-F1
#
_cell.length_a   1.000
_cell.length_b   1.000
_cell.length_c   1.000
_cell.angle_alpha   90.00
_cell.angle_beta   90.00
_cell.angle_gamma   90.00
#
_symmetry.space_group_name_H-M   'P 1'
#
loop_
_entity.id
_entity.type
_entity.pdbx_description
1 polymer ?
#
loop_
_entity_poly.entity_id
_entity_poly.type
_entity_poly.pdbx_seq_one_letter_code
_entity_poly.pdbx_strand_id
1 'polypeptide(L)'
;MLRGFVTPGDDCAWCLSRLVVSCCAPDVQVRKATIHGVKAPAANAWVLVTGAWRLTGEPGDLGAEPALDPVRVTKTAEPQDPYTDTAPDIARS
;
A
#
# COMPACT_ATOMS: atom_id res chain seq x y z
N MET A 1 -5.82 2.88 5.82
CA MET A 1 -5.19 3.78 4.83
C MET A 1 -3.76 3.32 4.59
N LEU A 2 -3.22 3.53 3.40
CA LEU A 2 -1.87 3.08 3.03
C LEU A 2 -1.20 4.11 2.10
N ARG A 3 0.08 4.39 2.33
CA ARG A 3 0.91 5.25 1.46
C ARG A 3 1.94 4.40 0.73
N GLY A 4 2.20 4.72 -0.53
CA GLY A 4 3.17 4.04 -1.37
C GLY A 4 3.27 4.67 -2.75
N PHE A 5 3.92 3.97 -3.67
CA PHE A 5 4.04 4.37 -5.06
C PHE A 5 3.29 3.42 -5.99
N VAL A 6 2.75 3.98 -7.08
CA VAL A 6 1.93 3.25 -8.05
C VAL A 6 2.82 2.35 -8.91
N THR A 7 2.54 1.05 -8.89
CA THR A 7 3.16 0.06 -9.78
C THR A 7 2.11 -0.63 -10.63
N PRO A 8 2.40 -0.96 -11.90
CA PRO A 8 1.51 -1.82 -12.67
C PRO A 8 1.33 -3.17 -11.95
N GLY A 9 0.12 -3.73 -12.07
CA GLY A 9 -0.19 -5.08 -11.60
C GLY A 9 -0.39 -6.00 -12.79
N ASP A 10 -0.05 -7.28 -12.64
CA ASP A 10 -0.22 -8.28 -13.70
C ASP A 10 -1.68 -8.75 -13.78
N ASP A 11 -2.29 -9.06 -12.62
CA ASP A 11 -3.69 -9.53 -12.50
C ASP A 11 -4.67 -8.46 -11.94
N CYS A 12 -4.20 -7.22 -11.84
CA CYS A 12 -5.02 -6.10 -11.37
C CYS A 12 -4.67 -4.81 -12.12
N ALA A 13 -5.59 -3.85 -12.09
CA ALA A 13 -5.38 -2.58 -12.78
C ALA A 13 -4.10 -1.86 -12.33
N TRP A 14 -3.75 -1.96 -11.04
CA TRP A 14 -2.49 -1.49 -10.45
C TRP A 14 -2.36 -1.91 -8.97
N CYS A 15 -1.12 -1.92 -8.48
CA CYS A 15 -0.81 -2.12 -7.06
C CYS A 15 -0.25 -0.85 -6.44
N LEU A 16 -0.47 -0.69 -5.14
CA LEU A 16 0.28 0.25 -4.30
C LEU A 16 1.46 -0.50 -3.66
N SER A 17 2.67 -0.13 -4.06
CA SER A 17 3.91 -0.72 -3.52
C SER A 17 4.49 0.14 -2.41
N ARG A 18 5.06 -0.50 -1.40
CA ARG A 18 5.74 0.14 -0.28
C ARG A 18 7.00 -0.64 0.11
N LEU A 19 8.05 0.08 0.50
CA LEU A 19 9.26 -0.49 1.07
C LEU A 19 9.12 -0.55 2.59
N VAL A 20 9.36 -1.72 3.17
CA VAL A 20 9.39 -1.95 4.61
C VAL A 20 10.79 -2.42 4.98
N VAL A 21 11.46 -1.72 5.88
CA VAL A 21 12.80 -2.06 6.34
C VAL A 21 12.70 -2.58 7.76
N SER A 22 13.24 -3.78 8.00
CA SER A 22 13.10 -4.41 9.32
C SER A 22 14.21 -3.98 10.28
N CYS A 23 15.45 -3.86 9.80
CA CYS A 23 16.60 -3.49 10.64
C CYS A 23 17.67 -2.74 9.83
N CYS A 24 18.02 -3.24 8.64
CA CYS A 24 19.05 -2.68 7.78
C CYS A 24 18.58 -2.67 6.31
N ALA A 25 19.27 -1.93 5.44
CA ALA A 25 19.04 -1.94 3.99
C ALA A 25 18.92 -3.33 3.32
N PRO A 26 19.70 -4.37 3.70
CA PRO A 26 19.48 -5.72 3.19
C PRO A 26 18.13 -6.35 3.58
N ASP A 27 17.51 -5.90 4.68
CA ASP A 27 16.22 -6.40 5.17
C ASP A 27 15.03 -5.57 4.67
N VAL A 28 15.18 -4.93 3.50
CA VAL A 28 14.10 -4.23 2.81
C VAL A 28 13.22 -5.25 2.09
N GLN A 29 11.92 -5.17 2.33
CA GLN A 29 10.92 -5.95 1.62
C GLN A 29 9.92 -5.03 0.93
N VAL A 30 9.56 -5.35 -0.31
CA VAL A 30 8.46 -4.69 -1.01
C VAL A 30 7.16 -5.37 -0.59
N ARG A 31 6.27 -4.60 0.02
CA ARG A 31 4.88 -5.01 0.28
C ARG A 31 4.00 -4.38 -0.79
N LYS A 32 3.12 -5.18 -1.39
CA LYS A 32 2.16 -4.74 -2.39
C LYS A 32 0.75 -4.89 -1.86
N ALA A 33 -0.10 -3.93 -2.18
CA ALA A 33 -1.53 -4.06 -1.99
C ALA A 33 -2.25 -3.78 -3.32
N THR A 34 -3.12 -4.70 -3.73
CA THR A 34 -3.91 -4.58 -4.94
C THR A 34 -5.00 -3.53 -4.75
N ILE A 35 -5.17 -2.62 -5.72
CA ILE A 35 -6.19 -1.57 -5.65
C ILE A 35 -7.29 -1.83 -6.69
N HIS A 36 -8.54 -1.91 -6.21
CA HIS A 36 -9.69 -2.22 -7.06
C HIS A 36 -10.54 -0.99 -7.42
N GLY A 37 -11.33 -1.09 -8.48
CA GLY A 37 -12.45 -0.18 -8.76
C GLY A 37 -12.09 1.24 -9.18
N VAL A 38 -10.80 1.61 -9.25
CA VAL A 38 -10.36 2.95 -9.65
C VAL A 38 -9.20 2.88 -10.65
N LYS A 39 -9.18 3.83 -11.59
CA LYS A 39 -8.09 3.96 -12.55
C LYS A 39 -6.78 4.31 -11.85
N ALA A 40 -5.70 3.68 -12.29
CA ALA A 40 -4.36 3.98 -11.81
C ALA A 40 -3.98 5.45 -12.06
N PRO A 41 -3.37 6.14 -11.07
CA PRO A 41 -2.57 7.33 -11.32
C PRO A 41 -1.35 6.99 -12.21
N ALA A 42 -0.55 8.00 -12.54
CA ALA A 42 0.70 7.76 -13.27
C ALA A 42 1.60 6.78 -12.50
N ALA A 43 2.25 5.86 -13.22
CA ALA A 43 3.23 4.94 -12.64
C ALA A 43 4.33 5.73 -11.88
N ASN A 44 4.84 5.14 -10.81
CA ASN A 44 5.82 5.71 -9.88
C ASN A 44 5.35 6.97 -9.13
N ALA A 45 4.09 7.40 -9.28
CA ALA A 45 3.56 8.48 -8.47
C ALA A 45 3.37 8.03 -7.02
N TRP A 46 3.75 8.88 -6.07
CA TRP A 46 3.45 8.69 -4.67
C TRP A 46 2.01 9.09 -4.36
N VAL A 47 1.30 8.21 -3.66
CA VAL A 47 -0.09 8.42 -3.28
C VAL A 47 -0.38 7.94 -1.87
N LEU A 48 -1.37 8.57 -1.24
CA LEU A 48 -2.06 8.07 -0.07
C LEU A 48 -3.42 7.51 -0.51
N VAL A 49 -3.66 6.23 -0.24
CA VAL A 49 -4.93 5.55 -0.50
C VAL A 49 -5.66 5.35 0.81
N THR A 50 -6.88 5.87 0.90
CA THR A 50 -7.79 5.63 2.02
C THR A 50 -8.96 4.81 1.52
N GLY A 51 -9.31 3.75 2.25
CA GLY A 51 -10.37 2.83 1.86
C GLY A 51 -10.50 1.69 2.85
N ALA A 52 -11.32 0.70 2.49
CA ALA A 52 -11.49 -0.52 3.26
C ALA A 52 -10.47 -1.58 2.80
N TRP A 53 -9.90 -2.31 3.75
CA TRP A 53 -9.15 -3.52 3.43
C TRP A 53 -10.14 -4.59 2.99
N ARG A 54 -9.85 -5.22 1.86
CA ARG A 54 -10.59 -6.37 1.36
C ARG A 54 -9.95 -7.61 1.96
N LEU A 55 -10.75 -8.43 2.62
CA LEU A 55 -10.34 -9.75 3.08
C LEU A 55 -10.25 -10.66 1.85
N THR A 56 -9.04 -11.08 1.51
CA THR A 56 -8.78 -12.08 0.48
C THR A 56 -8.40 -13.37 1.20
N GLY A 57 -9.32 -14.32 1.30
CA GLY A 57 -9.09 -15.56 2.06
C GLY A 57 -9.44 -15.49 3.55
N GLU A 58 -9.15 -16.58 4.27
CA GLU A 58 -9.47 -16.73 5.70
C GLU A 58 -8.41 -16.03 6.58
N PRO A 59 -8.78 -15.52 7.77
CA PRO A 59 -7.80 -14.98 8.72
C PRO A 59 -6.70 -16.00 9.07
N GLY A 60 -5.44 -15.67 8.78
CA GLY A 60 -4.29 -16.56 9.02
C GLY A 60 -3.82 -17.32 7.77
N ASP A 61 -4.51 -17.16 6.65
CA ASP A 61 -4.06 -17.71 5.38
C ASP A 61 -2.82 -16.95 4.88
N LEU A 62 -1.68 -17.65 4.80
CA LEU A 62 -0.41 -17.06 4.38
C LEU A 62 -0.42 -16.66 2.88
N GLY A 63 -1.39 -17.15 2.12
CA GLY A 63 -1.61 -16.81 0.70
C GLY A 63 -2.54 -15.61 0.47
N ALA A 64 -3.11 -15.03 1.52
CA ALA A 64 -3.97 -13.87 1.42
C ALA A 64 -3.20 -12.64 0.92
N GLU A 65 -3.40 -12.24 -0.34
CA GLU A 65 -2.76 -11.05 -0.90
C GLU A 65 -3.46 -9.76 -0.44
N PRO A 66 -2.77 -8.80 0.18
CA PRO A 66 -3.40 -7.57 0.66
C PRO A 66 -4.13 -6.84 -0.46
N ALA A 67 -5.41 -6.52 -0.26
CA ALA A 67 -6.21 -5.78 -1.22
C ALA A 67 -6.99 -4.63 -0.57
N LEU A 68 -7.20 -3.54 -1.32
CA LEU A 68 -7.93 -2.37 -0.88
C LEU A 68 -9.05 -2.01 -1.86
N ASP A 69 -10.21 -1.70 -1.29
CA ASP A 69 -11.29 -0.99 -1.97
C ASP A 69 -11.19 0.51 -1.61
N PRO A 70 -10.63 1.33 -2.51
CA PRO A 70 -10.32 2.72 -2.22
C PRO A 70 -11.58 3.59 -2.22
N VAL A 71 -11.69 4.44 -1.19
CA VAL A 71 -12.65 5.55 -1.13
C VAL A 71 -12.00 6.85 -1.62
N ARG A 72 -10.68 6.99 -1.47
CA ARG A 72 -9.92 8.15 -1.94
C ARG A 72 -8.50 7.76 -2.32
N VAL A 73 -8.00 8.37 -3.39
CA VAL A 73 -6.59 8.35 -3.79
C VAL A 73 -6.10 9.79 -3.89
N THR A 74 -5.08 10.14 -3.10
CA THR A 74 -4.52 11.49 -3.05
C THR A 74 -3.07 11.44 -3.47
N LYS A 75 -2.68 12.20 -4.50
CA LYS A 75 -1.27 12.35 -4.89
C LYS A 75 -0.50 13.09 -3.79
N THR A 76 0.67 12.59 -3.44
CA THR A 76 1.58 13.21 -2.47
C THR A 76 2.96 13.42 -3.08
N ALA A 77 3.78 14.22 -2.44
CA ALA A 77 5.22 14.19 -2.70
C ALA A 77 5.80 12.84 -2.24
N GLU A 78 6.94 12.48 -2.81
CA GLU A 78 7.79 11.41 -2.27
C GLU A 78 8.19 11.75 -0.83
N PRO A 79 8.02 10.82 0.13
CA PRO A 79 8.51 11.04 1.49
C PRO A 79 10.02 11.27 1.49
N GLN A 80 10.50 12.17 2.35
CA GLN A 80 11.94 12.36 2.59
C GLN A 80 12.59 11.07 3.14
N ASP A 81 11.80 10.27 3.85
CA ASP A 81 12.15 8.94 4.31
C ASP A 81 11.01 7.96 3.94
N PRO A 82 11.12 7.25 2.80
CA PRO A 82 10.10 6.32 2.35
C PRO A 82 10.06 5.01 3.17
N TYR A 83 10.95 4.84 4.14
CA TYR A 83 11.19 3.59 4.87
C TYR A 83 10.53 3.54 6.25
N THR A 84 10.16 4.69 6.82
CA THR A 84 9.54 4.72 8.16
C THR A 84 8.06 4.32 8.11
N ASP A 85 7.72 3.24 8.84
CA ASP A 85 6.35 2.75 9.02
C ASP A 85 5.71 3.25 10.31
N THR A 86 5.34 4.52 10.32
CA THR A 86 4.36 4.99 11.30
C THR A 86 2.97 4.81 10.69
N ALA A 87 2.27 3.74 11.10
CA ALA A 87 0.82 3.70 11.00
C ALA A 87 0.25 4.99 11.64
N PRO A 88 -0.85 5.58 11.11
CA PRO A 88 -1.47 6.69 11.80
C PRO A 88 -1.79 6.24 13.23
N ASP A 89 -1.33 7.02 14.20
CA ASP A 89 -1.70 6.88 15.60
C ASP A 89 -3.22 7.08 15.69
N ILE A 90 -3.98 5.99 15.61
CA ILE A 90 -5.33 5.95 16.15
C ILE A 90 -5.13 5.91 17.66
N ALA A 91 -4.86 7.10 18.19
CA ALA A 91 -4.76 7.36 19.59
C ALA A 91 -5.95 6.69 20.27
N ARG A 92 -5.62 5.75 21.15
CA ARG A 92 -6.51 5.23 22.18
C ARG A 92 -7.30 6.39 22.79
N SER A 93 -8.61 6.24 22.85
CA SER A 93 -9.49 6.92 23.82
C SER A 93 -10.60 5.95 24.18
#